data_AF-A0A4R4QV27-F1
#
_entry.id   AF-A0A4R4QV27-F1
#
_cell.length_a   1.000
_cell.length_b   1.000
_cell.length_c   1.000
_cell.angle_alpha   90.00
_cell.angle_beta   90.00
_cell.angle_gamma   90.00
#
_symmetry.space_group_name_H-M   'P 1'
#
loop_
_entity.id
_entity.type
_entity.pdbx_description
1 polymer ?
#
loop_
_entity_poly.entity_id
_entity_poly.type
_entity_poly.pdbx_seq_one_letter_code
_entity_poly.pdbx_strand_id
1 'polypeptide(L)'
;MGRPASGARPRPDRYPTPRPTSRCVRTVAALALTPPLRLAVARHAVPAGSAPRTGCDRCGTTLAVGGAALGPAARCPGCRARVGAPPGSVEVCLVVALAVLVLVDATLAERAAIAWWLGWAIPLVLVDLAVHRLPDRLTGPATAGVLALLGLAAATGSGIDPWWRAVTAGAGLGLAFAATTLLLGRRGFGLGDAKLAVGVGALLGWYGWPVLLAGLVLTFASSAVTSLGLLLARKVTWSSHLPFGPFLVLGTGAALLLAR
;
A
#
# COMPACT_ATOMS: atom_id res chain seq x y z
N MET A 1 73.35 -23.77 -34.03
CA MET A 1 72.04 -24.38 -33.74
C MET A 1 71.39 -23.60 -32.60
N GLY A 2 70.42 -22.74 -32.89
CA GLY A 2 69.68 -21.96 -31.88
C GLY A 2 68.22 -21.88 -32.29
N ARG A 3 67.32 -22.54 -31.55
CA ARG A 3 65.86 -22.49 -31.73
C ARG A 3 65.32 -21.17 -31.16
N PRO A 4 64.48 -20.41 -31.88
CA PRO A 4 63.80 -19.27 -31.28
C PRO A 4 62.60 -19.72 -30.43
N ALA A 5 62.42 -19.02 -29.31
CA ALA A 5 61.44 -19.26 -28.27
C ALA A 5 59.98 -19.12 -28.75
N SER A 6 59.14 -20.06 -28.34
CA SER A 6 57.69 -20.03 -28.57
C SER A 6 57.04 -18.93 -27.75
N GLY A 7 56.45 -17.94 -28.42
CA GLY A 7 55.65 -16.88 -27.80
C GLY A 7 54.41 -17.44 -27.11
N ALA A 8 54.35 -17.30 -25.78
CA ALA A 8 53.15 -17.58 -25.00
C ALA A 8 52.11 -16.47 -25.25
N ARG A 9 50.95 -16.83 -25.79
CA ARG A 9 49.81 -15.91 -25.92
C ARG A 9 49.27 -15.56 -24.52
N PRO A 10 48.95 -14.29 -24.22
CA PRO A 10 48.28 -13.93 -22.97
C PRO A 10 46.90 -14.59 -22.89
N ARG A 11 46.57 -15.19 -21.74
CA ARG A 11 45.23 -15.74 -21.45
C ARG A 11 44.24 -14.57 -21.41
N PRO A 12 43.08 -14.65 -22.08
CA PRO A 12 42.08 -13.60 -21.98
C PRO A 12 41.55 -13.56 -20.53
N ASP A 13 41.61 -12.38 -19.93
CA ASP A 13 41.04 -12.10 -18.62
C ASP A 13 39.56 -12.49 -18.61
N ARG A 14 39.20 -13.41 -17.72
CA ARG A 14 37.80 -13.75 -17.45
C ARG A 14 37.16 -12.54 -16.79
N TYR A 15 36.42 -11.74 -17.56
CA TYR A 15 35.47 -10.80 -17.00
C TYR A 15 34.51 -11.56 -16.07
N PRO A 16 34.38 -11.16 -14.78
CA PRO A 16 33.37 -11.75 -13.92
C PRO A 16 31.98 -11.41 -14.49
N THR A 17 31.27 -12.41 -14.98
CA THR A 17 29.87 -12.26 -15.39
C THR A 17 29.03 -11.86 -14.17
N PRO A 18 28.17 -10.82 -14.26
CA PRO A 18 27.29 -10.43 -13.16
C PRO A 18 26.39 -11.61 -12.77
N ARG A 19 26.40 -11.98 -11.49
CA ARG A 19 25.66 -13.15 -10.97
C ARG A 19 24.14 -12.94 -11.14
N PRO A 20 23.40 -13.88 -11.76
CA PRO A 20 21.94 -13.79 -11.95
C PRO A 20 21.12 -13.95 -10.66
N THR A 21 21.78 -14.13 -9.50
CA THR A 21 21.15 -14.43 -8.21
C THR A 21 20.32 -13.27 -7.65
N SER A 22 20.63 -12.01 -7.98
CA SER A 22 19.91 -10.86 -7.42
C SER A 22 18.51 -10.64 -8.01
N ARG A 23 18.28 -11.05 -9.27
CA ARG A 23 16.96 -10.94 -9.91
C ARG A 23 16.00 -12.00 -9.40
N CYS A 24 16.40 -13.27 -9.38
CA CYS A 24 15.57 -14.38 -8.87
C CYS A 24 15.15 -14.17 -7.41
N VAL A 25 16.03 -13.68 -6.54
CA VAL A 25 15.69 -13.42 -5.12
C VAL A 25 14.63 -12.32 -5.00
N ARG A 26 14.69 -11.27 -5.82
CA ARG A 26 13.69 -10.19 -5.81
C ARG A 26 12.33 -10.64 -6.36
N THR A 27 12.30 -11.45 -7.42
CA THR A 27 11.03 -12.00 -7.94
C THR A 27 10.39 -12.98 -6.97
N VAL A 28 11.18 -13.82 -6.29
CA VAL A 28 10.67 -14.75 -5.27
C VAL A 28 10.13 -14.01 -4.04
N ALA A 29 10.79 -12.94 -3.60
CA ALA A 29 10.30 -12.12 -2.48
C ALA A 29 8.98 -11.40 -2.80
N ALA A 30 8.83 -10.83 -4.01
CA ALA A 30 7.57 -10.22 -4.44
C ALA A 30 6.43 -11.25 -4.55
N LEU A 31 6.73 -12.46 -5.04
CA LEU A 31 5.76 -13.55 -5.10
C LEU A 31 5.36 -14.04 -3.69
N ALA A 32 6.26 -14.02 -2.71
CA ALA A 32 6.00 -14.41 -1.33
C ALA A 32 5.08 -13.43 -0.57
N LEU A 33 5.04 -12.15 -0.99
CA LEU A 33 4.16 -11.14 -0.38
C LEU A 33 2.70 -11.25 -0.88
N THR A 34 2.46 -11.81 -2.08
CA THR A 34 1.10 -11.85 -2.64
C THR A 34 0.13 -12.78 -1.88
N PRO A 35 0.50 -13.99 -1.43
CA PRO A 35 -0.40 -14.85 -0.64
C PRO A 35 -0.93 -14.22 0.65
N PRO A 36 -0.11 -13.61 1.54
CA PRO A 36 -0.63 -12.98 2.75
C PRO A 36 -1.49 -11.76 2.44
N LEU A 37 -1.17 -10.98 1.40
CA LEU A 37 -2.00 -9.83 0.98
C LEU A 37 -3.39 -10.29 0.48
N ARG A 38 -3.43 -11.31 -0.40
CA ARG A 38 -4.70 -11.90 -0.86
C ARG A 38 -5.52 -12.45 0.31
N LEU A 39 -4.86 -13.09 1.27
CA LEU A 39 -5.52 -13.61 2.46
C LEU A 39 -6.06 -12.47 3.34
N ALA A 40 -5.28 -11.42 3.57
CA ALA A 40 -5.73 -10.26 4.35
C ALA A 40 -7.01 -9.67 3.75
N VAL A 41 -7.06 -9.48 2.43
CA VAL A 41 -8.28 -9.01 1.75
C VAL A 41 -9.43 -9.99 1.95
N ALA A 42 -9.22 -11.29 1.71
CA ALA A 42 -10.27 -12.30 1.85
C ALA A 42 -10.82 -12.43 3.29
N ARG A 43 -9.98 -12.21 4.31
CA ARG A 43 -10.36 -12.24 5.74
C ARG A 43 -11.15 -10.99 6.15
N HIS A 44 -10.78 -9.84 5.61
CA HIS A 44 -11.31 -8.54 6.03
C HIS A 44 -12.35 -7.92 5.08
N ALA A 45 -12.63 -8.53 3.93
CA ALA A 45 -13.74 -8.15 3.05
C ALA A 45 -15.05 -8.84 3.47
N VAL A 46 -15.54 -8.53 4.69
CA VAL A 46 -16.86 -8.96 5.19
C VAL A 46 -17.69 -7.74 5.61
N PRO A 47 -19.01 -7.86 5.86
CA PRO A 47 -19.81 -6.72 6.34
C PRO A 47 -19.41 -6.21 7.72
N ALA A 48 -19.66 -4.94 8.00
CA ALA A 48 -19.39 -4.34 9.31
C ALA A 48 -20.14 -5.08 10.44
N GLY A 49 -19.49 -5.25 11.60
CA GLY A 49 -20.03 -6.03 12.72
C GLY A 49 -19.81 -7.55 12.60
N SER A 50 -19.44 -8.07 11.43
CA SER A 50 -19.07 -9.49 11.28
C SER A 50 -17.64 -9.77 11.70
N ALA A 51 -17.40 -10.92 12.34
CA ALA A 51 -16.06 -11.41 12.63
C ALA A 51 -15.26 -11.62 11.32
N PRO A 52 -13.93 -11.43 11.33
CA PRO A 52 -13.10 -11.71 10.16
C PRO A 52 -13.28 -13.14 9.66
N ARG A 53 -13.35 -13.30 8.34
CA ARG A 53 -13.55 -14.61 7.71
C ARG A 53 -12.36 -15.51 8.01
N THR A 54 -12.60 -16.73 8.50
CA THR A 54 -11.56 -17.76 8.74
C THR A 54 -11.61 -18.91 7.73
N GLY A 55 -12.75 -19.09 7.05
CA GLY A 55 -12.97 -20.13 6.04
C GLY A 55 -13.85 -19.66 4.89
N CYS A 56 -14.02 -20.49 3.86
CA CYS A 56 -14.90 -20.19 2.75
C CYS A 56 -16.38 -20.27 3.19
N ASP A 57 -17.15 -19.21 2.94
CA ASP A 57 -18.59 -19.15 3.29
C ASP A 57 -19.44 -20.25 2.63
N ARG A 58 -18.95 -20.88 1.54
CA ARG A 58 -19.68 -21.90 0.80
C ARG A 58 -19.38 -23.33 1.25
N CYS A 59 -18.11 -23.64 1.54
CA CYS A 59 -17.67 -25.02 1.80
C CYS A 59 -16.85 -25.20 3.08
N GLY A 60 -16.66 -24.14 3.86
CA GLY A 60 -15.94 -24.20 5.15
C GLY A 60 -14.43 -24.37 5.06
N THR A 61 -13.83 -24.48 3.87
CA THR A 61 -12.38 -24.64 3.71
C THR A 61 -11.62 -23.50 4.40
N THR A 62 -10.69 -23.84 5.28
CA THR A 62 -9.90 -22.86 6.05
C THR A 62 -8.97 -22.05 5.16
N LEU A 63 -8.92 -20.74 5.37
CA LEU A 63 -8.11 -19.81 4.60
C LEU A 63 -6.91 -19.38 5.47
N ALA A 64 -5.72 -19.86 5.14
CA ALA A 64 -4.49 -19.61 5.91
C ALA A 64 -3.26 -19.42 4.99
N VAL A 65 -2.25 -18.69 5.50
CA VAL A 65 -1.01 -18.38 4.77
C VAL A 65 -0.19 -19.65 4.46
N GLY A 66 -0.26 -20.67 5.33
CA GLY A 66 0.31 -22.01 5.11
C GLY A 66 -0.71 -23.11 4.81
N GLY A 67 -1.98 -22.73 4.55
CA GLY A 67 -3.03 -23.64 4.09
C GLY A 67 -3.12 -23.62 2.57
N ALA A 68 -4.30 -23.93 2.03
CA ALA A 68 -4.52 -23.82 0.60
C ALA A 68 -4.54 -22.33 0.18
N ALA A 69 -3.40 -21.84 -0.29
CA ALA A 69 -3.16 -20.43 -0.58
C ALA A 69 -4.10 -19.93 -1.69
N LEU A 70 -4.65 -18.73 -1.49
CA LEU A 70 -5.44 -18.08 -2.52
C LEU A 70 -4.52 -17.74 -3.70
N GLY A 71 -4.80 -18.35 -4.85
CA GLY A 71 -4.16 -17.96 -6.11
C GLY A 71 -4.55 -16.54 -6.53
N PRO A 72 -3.95 -16.00 -7.60
CA PRO A 72 -4.26 -14.66 -8.14
C PRO A 72 -5.74 -14.44 -8.48
N ALA A 73 -6.47 -15.52 -8.77
CA ALA A 73 -7.90 -15.48 -9.03
C ALA A 73 -8.77 -15.26 -7.76
N ALA A 74 -8.16 -15.32 -6.57
CA ALA A 74 -8.81 -15.23 -5.27
C ALA A 74 -10.02 -16.17 -5.09
N ARG A 75 -9.88 -17.40 -5.61
CA ARG A 75 -10.89 -18.46 -5.53
C ARG A 75 -10.56 -19.45 -4.42
N CYS A 76 -11.61 -19.99 -3.80
CA CYS A 76 -11.50 -21.06 -2.83
C CYS A 76 -10.82 -22.28 -3.47
N PRO A 77 -9.82 -22.88 -2.81
CA PRO A 77 -9.15 -24.07 -3.32
C PRO A 77 -10.03 -25.33 -3.29
N GLY A 78 -11.01 -25.40 -2.38
CA GLY A 78 -11.98 -26.51 -2.31
C GLY A 78 -13.08 -26.38 -3.36
N CYS A 79 -13.89 -25.32 -3.28
CA CYS A 79 -15.11 -25.19 -4.10
C CYS A 79 -15.02 -24.19 -5.28
N ARG A 80 -13.86 -23.54 -5.49
CA ARG A 80 -13.61 -22.53 -6.55
C ARG A 80 -14.52 -21.28 -6.53
N ALA A 81 -15.37 -21.12 -5.51
CA ALA A 81 -16.11 -19.88 -5.29
C ALA A 81 -15.14 -18.69 -5.12
N ARG A 82 -15.53 -17.50 -5.57
CA ARG A 82 -14.73 -16.28 -5.35
C ARG A 82 -14.83 -15.89 -3.88
N VAL A 83 -13.69 -15.70 -3.21
CA VAL A 83 -13.62 -15.40 -1.78
C VAL A 83 -12.91 -14.07 -1.51
N GLY A 84 -11.93 -13.70 -2.33
CA GLY A 84 -11.17 -12.46 -2.16
C GLY A 84 -11.40 -11.46 -3.29
N ALA A 85 -10.40 -10.60 -3.46
CA ALA A 85 -10.38 -9.49 -4.39
C ALA A 85 -10.68 -9.89 -5.86
N PRO A 86 -11.02 -8.93 -6.74
CA PRO A 86 -11.00 -9.13 -8.19
C PRO A 86 -9.67 -9.77 -8.65
N PRO A 87 -9.70 -10.63 -9.67
CA PRO A 87 -8.53 -11.41 -10.06
C PRO A 87 -7.41 -10.49 -10.54
N GLY A 88 -6.17 -10.71 -10.09
CA GLY A 88 -5.02 -9.90 -10.50
C GLY A 88 -4.88 -8.54 -9.81
N SER A 89 -5.87 -8.11 -9.01
CA SER A 89 -5.86 -6.77 -8.40
C SER A 89 -4.75 -6.58 -7.36
N VAL A 90 -4.50 -7.59 -6.53
CA VAL A 90 -3.41 -7.55 -5.52
C VAL A 90 -2.05 -7.43 -6.19
N GLU A 91 -1.85 -8.13 -7.29
CA GLU A 91 -0.61 -8.15 -8.06
C GLU A 91 -0.36 -6.78 -8.71
N VAL A 92 -1.39 -6.21 -9.34
CA VAL A 92 -1.30 -4.87 -9.94
C VAL A 92 -0.99 -3.83 -8.85
N CYS A 93 -1.71 -3.86 -7.72
CA CYS A 93 -1.44 -2.95 -6.61
C CYS A 93 -0.02 -3.13 -6.04
N LEU A 94 0.48 -4.36 -5.95
CA LEU A 94 1.86 -4.62 -5.51
C LEU A 94 2.88 -4.08 -6.51
N VAL A 95 2.68 -4.25 -7.81
CA VAL A 95 3.58 -3.68 -8.84
C VAL A 95 3.60 -2.16 -8.76
N VAL A 96 2.43 -1.52 -8.63
CA VAL A 96 2.34 -0.07 -8.47
C VAL A 96 3.03 0.39 -7.18
N ALA A 97 2.81 -0.30 -6.06
CA ALA A 97 3.47 -0.01 -4.79
C ALA A 97 5.00 -0.13 -4.90
N LEU A 98 5.50 -1.18 -5.55
CA LEU A 98 6.94 -1.36 -5.76
C LEU A 98 7.51 -0.29 -6.70
N ALA A 99 6.76 0.12 -7.73
CA ALA A 99 7.16 1.22 -8.61
C ALA A 99 7.28 2.53 -7.82
N VAL A 100 6.29 2.87 -6.98
CA VAL A 100 6.35 4.04 -6.10
C VAL A 100 7.58 3.94 -5.18
N LEU A 101 7.77 2.81 -4.50
CA LEU A 101 8.89 2.62 -3.58
C LEU A 101 10.27 2.78 -4.23
N VAL A 102 10.41 2.39 -5.49
CA VAL A 102 11.65 2.52 -6.27
C VAL A 102 11.86 3.95 -6.77
N LEU A 103 10.79 4.62 -7.19
CA LEU A 103 10.85 5.94 -7.82
C LEU A 103 10.92 7.11 -6.83
N VAL A 104 10.44 6.93 -5.60
CA VAL A 104 10.56 7.95 -4.54
C VAL A 104 12.03 8.16 -4.20
N ASP A 105 12.43 9.42 -4.05
CA ASP A 105 13.72 9.77 -3.49
C ASP A 105 13.64 9.78 -1.96
N ALA A 106 14.37 8.88 -1.32
CA ALA A 106 14.25 8.60 0.11
C ALA A 106 15.47 7.83 0.61
N THR A 107 15.85 8.07 1.85
CA THR A 107 16.85 7.31 2.60
C THR A 107 16.36 5.88 2.87
N LEU A 108 17.26 4.99 3.30
CA LEU A 108 16.89 3.60 3.60
C LEU A 108 15.81 3.50 4.70
N ALA A 109 15.90 4.35 5.73
CA ALA A 109 14.96 4.36 6.84
C ALA A 109 13.56 4.87 6.39
N GLU A 110 13.52 5.92 5.58
CA GLU A 110 12.26 6.43 4.99
C GLU A 110 11.64 5.43 4.02
N ARG A 111 12.44 4.77 3.18
CA ARG A 111 11.97 3.69 2.30
C ARG A 111 11.35 2.54 3.10
N ALA A 112 11.89 2.20 4.26
CA ALA A 112 11.28 1.19 5.13
C ALA A 112 9.88 1.63 5.60
N ALA A 113 9.70 2.89 6.00
CA ALA A 113 8.40 3.44 6.38
C ALA A 113 7.40 3.45 5.21
N ILE A 114 7.84 3.84 4.01
CA ILE A 114 7.01 3.81 2.79
C ILE A 114 6.63 2.38 2.42
N ALA A 115 7.59 1.44 2.45
CA ALA A 115 7.34 0.03 2.14
C ALA A 115 6.33 -0.59 3.13
N TRP A 116 6.46 -0.27 4.42
CA TRP A 116 5.50 -0.65 5.44
C TRP A 116 4.11 -0.12 5.10
N TRP A 117 3.98 1.20 4.89
CA TRP A 117 2.72 1.84 4.54
C TRP A 117 2.06 1.18 3.33
N LEU A 118 2.79 1.03 2.23
CA LEU A 118 2.28 0.47 0.98
C LEU A 118 1.83 -0.99 1.14
N GLY A 119 2.55 -1.78 1.94
CA GLY A 119 2.16 -3.16 2.25
C GLY A 119 0.80 -3.27 2.92
N TRP A 120 0.49 -2.35 3.86
CA TRP A 120 -0.82 -2.29 4.51
C TRP A 120 -1.88 -1.55 3.67
N ALA A 121 -1.48 -0.61 2.83
CA ALA A 121 -2.39 0.14 1.97
C ALA A 121 -3.09 -0.75 0.93
N ILE A 122 -2.39 -1.76 0.38
CA ILE A 122 -2.98 -2.69 -0.61
C ILE A 122 -4.26 -3.37 -0.07
N PRO A 123 -4.23 -4.10 1.07
CA PRO A 123 -5.44 -4.71 1.59
C PRO A 123 -6.47 -3.70 2.07
N LEU A 124 -6.05 -2.53 2.59
CA LEU A 124 -6.97 -1.45 2.99
C LEU A 124 -7.79 -0.96 1.80
N VAL A 125 -7.15 -0.65 0.66
CA VAL A 125 -7.82 -0.20 -0.57
C VAL A 125 -8.79 -1.25 -1.09
N LEU A 126 -8.35 -2.51 -1.17
CA LEU A 126 -9.19 -3.58 -1.73
C LEU A 126 -10.36 -3.96 -0.82
N VAL A 127 -10.19 -3.88 0.50
CA VAL A 127 -11.29 -4.05 1.46
C VAL A 127 -12.26 -2.88 1.38
N ASP A 128 -11.76 -1.65 1.28
CA ASP A 128 -12.62 -0.47 1.18
C ASP A 128 -13.46 -0.49 -0.11
N LEU A 129 -12.86 -0.84 -1.25
CA LEU A 129 -13.59 -1.02 -2.51
C LEU A 129 -14.65 -2.12 -2.45
N ALA A 130 -14.43 -3.17 -1.65
CA ALA A 130 -15.35 -4.30 -1.56
C ALA A 130 -16.53 -4.05 -0.61
N VAL A 131 -16.29 -3.38 0.52
CA VAL A 131 -17.26 -3.31 1.62
C VAL A 131 -17.35 -1.92 2.29
N HIS A 132 -16.75 -0.88 1.71
CA HIS A 132 -16.78 0.51 2.19
C HIS A 132 -16.41 0.65 3.67
N ARG A 133 -15.33 -0.02 4.06
CA ARG A 133 -14.87 -0.05 5.45
C ARG A 133 -13.36 -0.16 5.54
N LEU A 134 -12.81 0.46 6.59
CA LEU A 134 -11.41 0.31 6.96
C LEU A 134 -11.28 -0.39 8.31
N PRO A 135 -10.79 -1.64 8.35
CA PRO A 135 -10.63 -2.38 9.60
C PRO A 135 -9.54 -1.78 10.48
N ASP A 136 -9.87 -1.54 11.76
CA ASP A 136 -8.93 -1.04 12.77
C ASP A 136 -7.69 -1.94 12.94
N ARG A 137 -7.89 -3.25 12.77
CA ARG A 137 -6.82 -4.26 12.80
C ARG A 137 -5.80 -4.08 11.67
N LEU A 138 -6.12 -3.33 10.63
CA LEU A 138 -5.21 -3.00 9.52
C LEU A 138 -4.70 -1.56 9.64
N THR A 139 -5.56 -0.59 9.90
CA THR A 139 -5.18 0.83 9.96
C THR A 139 -4.28 1.16 11.15
N GLY A 140 -4.54 0.57 12.32
CA GLY A 140 -3.74 0.82 13.53
C GLY A 140 -2.27 0.41 13.34
N PRO A 141 -1.97 -0.86 12.99
CA PRO A 141 -0.61 -1.29 12.70
C PRO A 141 0.06 -0.52 11.56
N ALA A 142 -0.69 -0.15 10.52
CA ALA A 142 -0.17 0.65 9.41
C ALA A 142 0.39 1.99 9.92
N THR A 143 -0.42 2.76 10.64
CA THR A 143 -0.04 4.06 11.19
C THR A 143 1.06 3.94 12.25
N ALA A 144 0.94 2.97 13.16
CA ALA A 144 1.93 2.76 14.22
C ALA A 144 3.32 2.44 13.65
N GLY A 145 3.40 1.55 12.65
CA GLY A 145 4.67 1.22 12.02
C GLY A 145 5.25 2.37 11.19
N VAL A 146 4.43 3.20 10.53
CA VAL A 146 4.91 4.44 9.89
C VAL A 146 5.57 5.35 10.93
N LEU A 147 4.88 5.68 12.02
CA LEU A 147 5.42 6.57 13.05
C LEU A 147 6.69 6.02 13.72
N ALA A 148 6.74 4.70 13.96
CA ALA A 148 7.90 4.04 14.54
C ALA A 148 9.11 4.06 13.59
N LEU A 149 8.91 3.72 12.32
CA LEU A 149 9.98 3.70 11.32
C LEU A 149 10.48 5.11 10.98
N LEU A 150 9.59 6.10 10.93
CA LEU A 150 9.97 7.50 10.81
C LEU A 150 10.69 8.00 12.08
N GLY A 151 10.31 7.53 13.26
CA GLY A 151 11.03 7.81 14.50
C GLY A 151 12.45 7.26 14.49
N LEU A 152 12.64 6.05 13.93
CA LEU A 152 13.95 5.48 13.69
C LEU A 152 14.75 6.30 12.65
N ALA A 153 14.10 6.76 11.56
CA ALA A 153 14.72 7.64 10.58
C ALA A 153 15.17 8.98 11.19
N ALA A 154 14.38 9.52 12.12
CA ALA A 154 14.71 10.73 12.88
C ALA A 154 15.95 10.50 13.76
N ALA A 155 15.97 9.39 14.50
CA ALA A 155 17.06 9.02 15.40
C ALA A 155 18.39 8.72 14.68
N THR A 156 18.33 8.33 13.40
CA THR A 156 19.51 7.90 12.62
C THR A 156 20.09 8.98 11.71
N GLY A 157 19.50 10.18 11.66
CA GLY A 157 20.12 11.32 10.98
C GLY A 157 19.19 12.34 10.37
N SER A 158 17.88 12.06 10.27
CA SER A 158 16.92 13.00 9.64
C SER A 158 16.50 14.15 10.55
N GLY A 159 16.81 14.05 11.85
CA GLY A 159 16.43 15.03 12.86
C GLY A 159 15.01 14.82 13.39
N ILE A 160 14.69 15.46 14.52
CA ILE A 160 13.40 15.31 15.20
C ILE A 160 12.28 16.17 14.59
N ASP A 161 12.62 17.26 13.91
CA ASP A 161 11.63 18.20 13.36
C ASP A 161 10.69 17.56 12.31
N PRO A 162 11.19 16.77 11.33
CA PRO A 162 10.32 16.04 10.40
C PRO A 162 9.39 15.05 11.11
N TRP A 163 9.85 14.46 12.22
CA TRP A 163 9.03 13.54 13.01
C TRP A 163 7.89 14.26 13.72
N TRP A 164 8.16 15.41 14.35
CA TRP A 164 7.10 16.21 14.95
C TRP A 164 6.10 16.72 13.92
N ARG A 165 6.57 17.10 12.74
CA ARG A 165 5.70 17.48 11.62
C ARG A 165 4.85 16.29 11.17
N ALA A 166 5.40 15.09 11.09
CA ALA A 166 4.63 13.88 10.80
C ALA A 166 3.53 13.64 11.85
N VAL A 167 3.88 13.67 13.15
CA VAL A 167 2.90 13.46 14.23
C VAL A 167 1.78 14.51 14.19
N THR A 168 2.13 15.78 14.06
CA THR A 168 1.16 16.88 14.03
C THR A 168 0.31 16.88 12.77
N ALA A 169 0.88 16.59 11.60
CA ALA A 169 0.13 16.45 10.35
C ALA A 169 -0.81 15.24 10.38
N GLY A 170 -0.36 14.10 10.91
CA GLY A 170 -1.19 12.91 11.10
C GLY A 170 -2.36 13.17 12.03
N ALA A 171 -2.10 13.71 13.21
CA ALA A 171 -3.15 14.07 14.17
C ALA A 171 -4.11 15.11 13.58
N GLY A 172 -3.59 16.18 12.97
CA GLY A 172 -4.38 17.25 12.38
C GLY A 172 -5.27 16.76 11.24
N LEU A 173 -4.75 15.93 10.33
CA LEU A 173 -5.53 15.41 9.22
C LEU A 173 -6.60 14.42 9.69
N GLY A 174 -6.25 13.52 10.62
CA GLY A 174 -7.21 12.60 11.22
C GLY A 174 -8.34 13.32 11.96
N LEU A 175 -8.01 14.37 12.74
CA LEU A 175 -8.99 15.20 13.42
C LEU A 175 -9.86 15.99 12.44
N ALA A 176 -9.29 16.53 11.37
CA ALA A 176 -10.08 17.23 10.34
C ALA A 176 -11.13 16.29 9.71
N PHE A 177 -10.73 15.06 9.36
CA PHE A 177 -11.64 14.08 8.80
C PHE A 177 -12.70 13.65 9.83
N ALA A 178 -12.32 13.36 11.07
CA ALA A 178 -13.25 13.01 12.14
C ALA A 178 -14.23 14.16 12.45
N ALA A 179 -13.77 15.40 12.42
CA ALA A 179 -14.60 16.59 12.60
C ALA A 179 -15.65 16.69 11.50
N THR A 180 -15.32 16.36 10.24
CA THR A 180 -16.36 16.32 9.19
C THR A 180 -17.44 15.29 9.52
N THR A 181 -17.09 14.12 10.07
CA THR A 181 -18.06 13.11 10.48
C THR A 181 -18.97 13.64 11.59
N LEU A 182 -18.38 14.30 12.58
CA LEU A 182 -19.11 14.85 13.73
C LEU A 182 -20.04 16.01 13.33
N LEU A 183 -19.58 16.89 12.44
CA LEU A 183 -20.32 18.09 12.04
C LEU A 183 -21.35 17.83 10.94
N LEU A 184 -21.05 16.97 9.98
CA LEU A 184 -21.91 16.70 8.81
C LEU A 184 -22.67 15.36 8.92
N GLY A 185 -22.42 14.58 9.97
CA GLY A 185 -23.05 13.27 10.18
C GLY A 185 -22.82 12.33 9.00
N ARG A 186 -23.91 11.82 8.41
CA ARG A 186 -23.86 10.91 7.25
C ARG A 186 -23.28 11.56 6.00
N ARG A 187 -23.19 12.88 5.92
CA ARG A 187 -22.59 13.60 4.77
C ARG A 187 -21.08 13.83 4.92
N GLY A 188 -20.53 13.60 6.11
CA GLY A 188 -19.09 13.71 6.37
C GLY A 188 -18.31 12.48 5.91
N PHE A 189 -16.99 12.53 6.05
CA PHE A 189 -16.13 11.36 5.82
C PHE A 189 -16.44 10.26 6.85
N GLY A 190 -16.16 9.00 6.51
CA GLY A 190 -16.31 7.91 7.47
C GLY A 190 -15.24 7.99 8.57
N LEU A 191 -15.55 7.50 9.78
CA LEU A 191 -14.53 7.32 10.84
C LEU A 191 -13.39 6.39 10.40
N GLY A 192 -13.63 5.50 9.45
CA GLY A 192 -12.58 4.67 8.83
C GLY A 192 -11.56 5.52 8.05
N ASP A 193 -12.03 6.48 7.26
CA ASP A 193 -11.18 7.40 6.50
C ASP A 193 -10.37 8.29 7.44
N ALA A 194 -10.96 8.73 8.55
CA ALA A 194 -10.26 9.51 9.57
C ALA A 194 -9.06 8.74 10.17
N LYS A 195 -9.17 7.42 10.35
CA LYS A 195 -8.05 6.59 10.84
C LYS A 195 -6.95 6.43 9.81
N LEU A 196 -7.31 6.27 8.53
CA LEU A 196 -6.34 6.21 7.43
C LEU A 196 -5.61 7.54 7.25
N ALA A 197 -6.36 8.64 7.37
CA ALA A 197 -5.87 10.00 7.31
C ALA A 197 -4.76 10.28 8.33
N VAL A 198 -4.77 9.63 9.51
CA VAL A 198 -3.65 9.74 10.46
C VAL A 198 -2.34 9.22 9.87
N GLY A 199 -2.37 8.02 9.29
CA GLY A 199 -1.17 7.42 8.70
C GLY A 199 -0.68 8.17 7.47
N VAL A 200 -1.61 8.65 6.62
CA VAL A 200 -1.27 9.50 5.47
C VAL A 200 -0.72 10.84 5.87
N GLY A 201 -1.35 11.52 6.83
CA GLY A 201 -0.88 12.79 7.35
C GLY A 201 0.51 12.65 7.96
N ALA A 202 0.78 11.54 8.68
CA ALA A 202 2.11 11.24 9.18
C ALA A 202 3.14 11.05 8.06
N LEU A 203 2.81 10.21 7.08
CA LEU A 203 3.75 9.91 6.00
C LEU A 203 4.05 11.12 5.11
N LEU A 204 3.03 11.88 4.71
CA LEU A 204 3.24 13.08 3.88
C LEU A 204 3.79 14.26 4.68
N GLY A 205 3.35 14.42 5.92
CA GLY A 205 3.83 15.45 6.84
C GLY A 205 5.33 15.33 7.11
N TRP A 206 5.88 14.10 7.11
CA TRP A 206 7.33 13.89 7.17
C TRP A 206 8.08 14.68 6.09
N TYR A 207 7.62 14.61 4.83
CA TYR A 207 8.23 15.29 3.69
C TYR A 207 7.89 16.79 3.61
N GLY A 208 6.90 17.26 4.37
CA GLY A 208 6.58 18.69 4.47
C GLY A 208 5.11 19.01 4.29
N TRP A 209 4.73 20.21 4.74
CA TRP A 209 3.39 20.76 4.52
C TRP A 209 3.02 20.85 3.02
N PRO A 210 3.91 21.27 2.10
CA PRO A 210 3.58 21.29 0.68
C PRO A 210 3.23 19.91 0.12
N VAL A 211 3.95 18.86 0.54
CA VAL A 211 3.72 17.48 0.11
C VAL A 211 2.39 16.95 0.66
N LEU A 212 2.08 17.25 1.93
CA LEU A 212 0.78 16.96 2.52
C LEU A 212 -0.37 17.62 1.72
N LEU A 213 -0.26 18.92 1.45
CA LEU A 213 -1.27 19.66 0.69
C LEU A 213 -1.41 19.13 -0.73
N ALA A 214 -0.29 18.85 -1.42
CA ALA A 214 -0.31 18.24 -2.74
C ALA A 214 -1.01 16.88 -2.74
N GLY A 215 -0.75 16.03 -1.74
CA GLY A 215 -1.42 14.74 -1.59
C GLY A 215 -2.93 14.87 -1.37
N LEU A 216 -3.37 15.85 -0.59
CA LEU A 216 -4.79 16.14 -0.41
C LEU A 216 -5.41 16.63 -1.72
N VAL A 217 -4.79 17.58 -2.42
CA VAL A 217 -5.27 18.06 -3.72
C VAL A 217 -5.40 16.91 -4.72
N LEU A 218 -4.39 16.05 -4.83
CA LEU A 218 -4.41 14.88 -5.72
C LEU A 218 -5.49 13.86 -5.32
N THR A 219 -5.71 13.67 -4.01
CA THR A 219 -6.79 12.83 -3.49
C THR A 219 -8.16 13.38 -3.89
N PHE A 220 -8.42 14.66 -3.62
CA PHE A 220 -9.69 15.29 -3.94
C PHE A 220 -9.93 15.41 -5.45
N ALA A 221 -8.90 15.75 -6.23
CA ALA A 221 -8.98 15.85 -7.68
C ALA A 221 -9.28 14.48 -8.32
N SER A 222 -8.56 13.42 -7.92
CA SER A 222 -8.80 12.07 -8.44
C SER A 222 -10.18 11.54 -8.04
N SER A 223 -10.62 11.79 -6.81
CA SER A 223 -11.98 11.46 -6.34
C SER A 223 -13.05 12.21 -7.13
N ALA A 224 -12.88 13.52 -7.34
CA ALA A 224 -13.83 14.35 -8.08
C ALA A 224 -13.95 13.91 -9.54
N VAL A 225 -12.83 13.70 -10.24
CA VAL A 225 -12.80 13.22 -11.63
C VAL A 225 -13.50 11.86 -11.74
N THR A 226 -13.20 10.94 -10.83
CA THR A 226 -13.78 9.59 -10.86
C THR A 226 -15.27 9.61 -10.54
N SER A 227 -15.68 10.36 -9.52
CA SER A 227 -17.08 10.51 -9.11
C SER A 227 -17.91 11.15 -10.22
N LEU A 228 -17.37 12.20 -10.85
CA LEU A 228 -18.01 12.87 -11.98
C LEU A 228 -18.14 11.93 -13.19
N GLY A 229 -17.08 11.19 -13.52
CA GLY A 229 -17.12 10.20 -14.60
C GLY A 229 -18.15 9.09 -14.37
N LEU A 230 -18.24 8.57 -13.13
CA LEU A 230 -19.25 7.58 -12.77
C LEU A 230 -20.67 8.13 -12.83
N LEU A 231 -20.87 9.39 -12.43
CA LEU A 231 -22.16 10.08 -12.49
C LEU A 231 -22.59 10.33 -13.94
N LEU A 232 -21.68 10.81 -14.79
CA LEU A 232 -21.92 11.01 -16.22
C LEU A 232 -22.22 9.69 -16.94
N ALA A 233 -21.56 8.61 -16.54
CA ALA A 233 -21.83 7.26 -17.02
C ALA A 233 -23.12 6.64 -16.44
N ARG A 234 -23.86 7.39 -15.59
CA ARG A 234 -25.08 6.95 -14.88
C ARG A 234 -24.88 5.67 -14.06
N LYS A 235 -23.65 5.41 -13.61
CA LYS A 235 -23.31 4.25 -12.76
C LYS A 235 -23.54 4.50 -11.29
N VAL A 236 -23.59 5.77 -10.88
CA VAL A 236 -23.85 6.20 -9.49
C VAL A 236 -24.84 7.37 -9.49
N THR A 237 -25.52 7.55 -8.36
CA THR A 237 -26.39 8.70 -8.10
C THR A 237 -25.68 9.73 -7.22
N TRP A 238 -26.21 10.95 -7.17
CA TRP A 238 -25.74 12.01 -6.24
C TRP A 238 -25.81 11.62 -4.75
N SER A 239 -26.58 10.60 -4.40
CA SER A 239 -26.70 10.06 -3.03
C SER A 239 -25.80 8.84 -2.77
N SER A 240 -25.06 8.37 -3.77
CA SER A 240 -24.20 7.19 -3.63
C SER A 240 -22.95 7.53 -2.82
N HIS A 241 -22.70 6.75 -1.76
CA HIS A 241 -21.43 6.83 -1.02
C HIS A 241 -20.34 6.10 -1.78
N LEU A 242 -19.26 6.81 -2.13
CA LEU A 242 -18.07 6.23 -2.74
C LEU A 242 -16.98 5.99 -1.69
N PRO A 243 -16.16 4.93 -1.85
CA PRO A 243 -15.06 4.64 -0.93
C PRO A 243 -13.95 5.67 -1.15
N PHE A 244 -13.63 6.45 -0.10
CA PHE A 244 -12.64 7.53 -0.19
C PHE A 244 -11.20 7.04 0.03
N GLY A 245 -11.02 5.94 0.78
CA GLY A 245 -9.73 5.35 1.09
C GLY A 245 -8.81 5.10 -0.13
N PRO A 246 -9.30 4.51 -1.24
CA PRO A 246 -8.54 4.32 -2.47
C PRO A 246 -7.94 5.62 -3.01
N PHE A 247 -8.71 6.69 -3.07
CA PHE A 247 -8.23 7.99 -3.57
C PHE A 247 -7.20 8.59 -2.62
N LEU A 248 -7.38 8.41 -1.31
CA LEU A 248 -6.46 8.89 -0.29
C LEU A 248 -5.10 8.18 -0.37
N VAL A 249 -5.08 6.87 -0.61
CA VAL A 249 -3.85 6.11 -0.88
C VAL A 249 -3.21 6.50 -2.21
N LEU A 250 -4.00 6.68 -3.27
CA LEU A 250 -3.50 7.11 -4.59
C LEU A 250 -2.85 8.50 -4.52
N GLY A 251 -3.51 9.47 -3.90
CA GLY A 251 -2.96 10.82 -3.71
C GLY A 251 -1.71 10.81 -2.87
N THR A 252 -1.63 9.94 -1.85
CA THR A 252 -0.41 9.75 -1.05
C THR A 252 0.76 9.26 -1.91
N GLY A 253 0.55 8.18 -2.69
CA GLY A 253 1.60 7.64 -3.56
C GLY A 253 2.07 8.66 -4.60
N ALA A 254 1.13 9.40 -5.20
CA ALA A 254 1.45 10.44 -6.17
C ALA A 254 2.21 11.62 -5.55
N ALA A 255 1.82 12.07 -4.35
CA ALA A 255 2.53 13.14 -3.65
C ALA A 255 3.94 12.74 -3.22
N LEU A 256 4.15 11.49 -2.79
CA LEU A 256 5.48 10.98 -2.48
C LEU A 256 6.42 11.02 -3.70
N LEU A 257 5.90 10.79 -4.91
CA LEU A 257 6.70 10.90 -6.15
C LEU A 257 7.08 12.34 -6.49
N LEU A 258 6.36 13.32 -5.94
CA LEU A 258 6.64 14.75 -6.10
C LEU A 258 7.52 15.29 -4.97
N ALA A 259 7.67 14.55 -3.87
CA ALA A 259 8.57 14.91 -2.80
C ALA A 259 10.01 14.83 -3.31
N ARG A 260 10.66 15.99 -3.39
CA ARG A 260 12.06 16.19 -3.75
C ARG A 260 12.68 17.17 -2.78
#